data_AF-A0A5C9BLX9-F1
#
_entry.id   AF-A0A5C9BLX9-F1
#
_cell.length_a   1.000
_cell.length_b   1.000
_cell.length_c   1.000
_cell.angle_alpha   90.00
_cell.angle_beta   90.00
_cell.angle_gamma   90.00
#
_symmetry.space_group_name_H-M   'P 1'
#
loop_
_entity.id
_entity.type
_entity.pdbx_description
1 polymer ?
#
loop_
_entity_poly.entity_id
_entity_poly.type
_entity_poly.pdbx_seq_one_letter_code
_entity_poly.pdbx_strand_id
1 'polypeptide(L)' 'MALYRQLIQTIVSHSEDVGHSFADEARKIHYNEAPQRPIRGHASEDECEELRDEGIEILNLPLPKDEDLN' A
#
# COMPACT_ATOMS: atom_id res chain seq x y z
N MET A 1 1.69 22.63 -2.04
CA MET A 1 1.99 21.20 -2.34
C MET A 1 3.14 20.60 -1.50
N ALA A 2 3.98 21.38 -0.80
CA ALA A 2 5.11 20.84 -0.02
C ALA A 2 4.69 19.91 1.14
N LEU A 3 3.62 20.26 1.86
CA LEU A 3 3.11 19.45 2.97
C LEU A 3 2.61 18.07 2.53
N TYR A 4 1.98 17.99 1.35
CA TYR A 4 1.51 16.72 0.78
C TYR A 4 2.66 15.77 0.49
N ARG A 5 3.74 16.26 -0.14
CA ARG A 5 4.93 15.45 -0.42
C ARG A 5 5.62 14.94 0.83
N GLN A 6 5.74 15.76 1.88
CA GLN A 6 6.34 15.33 3.15
C GLN A 6 5.51 14.24 3.82
N LEU A 7 4.18 14.36 3.82
CA LEU A 7 3.29 13.33 4.37
C LEU A 7 3.44 12.00 3.61
N ILE A 8 3.42 12.02 2.28
CA ILE A 8 3.62 10.80 1.47
C ILE A 8 4.99 10.19 1.76
N GLN A 9 6.04 10.99 1.85
CA GLN A 9 7.39 10.51 2.13
C GLN A 9 7.50 9.87 3.52
N THR A 10 6.86 10.46 4.54
CA THR A 10 6.80 9.86 5.88
C THR A 10 6.06 8.52 5.86
N ILE A 11 4.91 8.43 5.19
CA ILE A 11 4.15 7.17 5.07
C ILE A 11 5.03 6.11 4.40
N VAL A 12 5.65 6.46 3.28
CA VAL A 12 6.56 5.60 2.52
C VAL A 12 7.74 5.11 3.37
N SER A 13 8.38 6.00 4.13
CA SER A 13 9.52 5.64 4.99
C SER A 13 9.14 4.79 6.20
N HIS A 14 7.89 4.87 6.67
CA HIS A 14 7.39 4.09 7.79
C HIS A 14 6.67 2.79 7.35
N SER A 15 6.40 2.61 6.06
CA SER A 15 5.78 1.41 5.50
C SER A 15 6.78 0.44 4.91
N GLU A 16 6.57 -0.85 5.13
CA GLU A 16 7.35 -1.92 4.51
C GLU A 16 6.94 -2.10 3.05
N ASP A 17 7.91 -2.12 2.14
CA ASP A 17 7.67 -2.41 0.72
C ASP A 17 7.67 -3.92 0.46
N VAL A 18 6.49 -4.46 0.19
CA VAL A 18 6.26 -5.88 -0.09
C VAL A 18 6.10 -6.16 -1.59
N GLY A 19 6.19 -5.13 -2.44
CA GLY A 19 6.09 -5.26 -3.90
C GLY A 19 4.80 -5.96 -4.34
N HIS A 20 4.91 -6.96 -5.22
CA HIS A 20 3.77 -7.72 -5.76
C HIS A 20 3.05 -8.61 -4.73
N SER A 21 3.64 -8.83 -3.55
CA SER A 21 3.04 -9.66 -2.50
C SER A 21 2.06 -8.87 -1.61
N PHE A 22 1.65 -7.67 -2.04
CA PHE A 22 0.78 -6.80 -1.25
C PHE A 22 -0.56 -7.46 -0.89
N ALA A 23 -1.20 -8.11 -1.85
CA ALA A 23 -2.48 -8.77 -1.62
C ALA A 23 -2.37 -9.90 -0.59
N ASP A 24 -1.35 -10.75 -0.70
CA ASP A 24 -1.09 -11.83 0.26
C ASP A 24 -0.77 -11.30 1.66
N GLU A 25 0.11 -10.29 1.79
CA GLU A 25 0.46 -9.73 3.10
C GLU A 25 -0.73 -9.00 3.74
N ALA A 26 -1.54 -8.30 2.94
CA ALA A 26 -2.75 -7.64 3.41
C ALA A 26 -3.75 -8.65 3.99
N ARG A 27 -3.96 -9.78 3.29
CA ARG A 27 -4.78 -10.90 3.78
C ARG A 27 -4.22 -11.48 5.07
N LYS A 28 -2.92 -11.78 5.12
CA LYS A 28 -2.30 -12.35 6.34
C LYS A 28 -2.45 -11.43 7.55
N ILE A 29 -2.31 -10.11 7.37
CA ILE A 29 -2.53 -9.13 8.44
C ILE A 29 -4.00 -9.14 8.87
N HIS A 30 -4.94 -9.19 7.91
CA HIS A 30 -6.37 -9.25 8.19
C HIS A 30 -6.78 -10.52 8.96
N TYR A 31 -6.25 -11.68 8.58
CA TYR A 31 -6.50 -12.97 9.25
C TYR A 31 -5.66 -13.17 10.53
N ASN A 32 -4.87 -12.18 10.96
CA ASN A 32 -3.95 -12.26 12.10
C ASN A 32 -2.86 -13.34 11.97
N GLU A 33 -2.53 -13.75 10.74
CA GLU A 33 -1.40 -14.64 10.44
C GLU A 33 -0.06 -13.88 10.44
N ALA A 34 -0.09 -12.57 10.20
CA ALA A 34 1.06 -11.68 10.24
C ALA A 34 0.84 -10.52 11.24
N PRO A 35 1.91 -9.98 11.85
CA PRO A 35 1.78 -8.82 12.74
C PRO A 35 1.31 -7.60 11.96
N GLN A 36 0.37 -6.85 12.54
CA GLN A 36 -0.15 -5.62 11.97
C GLN A 36 0.98 -4.59 11.84
N ARG A 37 1.33 -4.27 10.59
CA ARG A 37 2.35 -3.30 10.22
C ARG A 37 1.93 -2.54 8.97
N PRO A 38 2.34 -1.27 8.81
CA PRO A 38 2.09 -0.55 7.57
C PRO A 38 2.86 -1.23 6.43
N ILE A 39 2.12 -1.71 5.43
CA ILE A 39 2.67 -2.31 4.21
C ILE A 39 2.31 -1.46 3.00
N ARG A 40 3.19 -1.43 2.02
CA ARG A 40 2.96 -0.85 0.69
C ARG A 40 3.43 -1.81 -0.37
N GLY A 41 2.81 -1.78 -1.53
CA GLY A 41 3.23 -2.59 -2.65
C GLY A 41 2.34 -2.36 -3.86
N HIS A 42 2.42 -3.31 -4.77
CA HIS A 42 1.66 -3.32 -6.01
C HIS A 42 0.70 -4.50 -5.98
N ALA A 43 -0.56 -4.22 -6.30
CA ALA A 43 -1.57 -5.22 -6.54
C ALA A 43 -2.28 -4.87 -7.85
N SER A 44 -2.74 -5.91 -8.54
CA SER A 44 -3.54 -5.80 -9.75
C SER A 44 -4.93 -5.25 -9.40
N GLU A 45 -5.66 -4.77 -10.41
CA GLU A 45 -7.01 -4.24 -10.19
C GLU A 45 -7.95 -5.32 -9.63
N ASP A 46 -7.85 -6.54 -10.18
CA ASP A 46 -8.60 -7.72 -9.70
C ASP A 46 -8.26 -8.04 -8.23
N GLU A 47 -6.98 -8.07 -7.86
CA GLU A 47 -6.55 -8.30 -6.48
C GLU A 47 -7.07 -7.20 -5.54
N CYS A 48 -7.08 -5.95 -6.00
CA CYS A 48 -7.65 -4.84 -5.23
C CYS A 48 -9.18 -4.95 -5.06
N GLU A 49 -9.89 -5.57 -6.00
CA GLU A 49 -11.32 -5.89 -5.85
C GLU A 49 -11.51 -7.02 -4.83
N GLU A 50 -10.76 -8.11 -4.95
CA GLU A 50 -10.83 -9.23 -4.00
C GLU A 50 -10.57 -8.77 -2.56
N LEU A 51 -9.53 -7.96 -2.34
CA LEU A 51 -9.22 -7.41 -1.02
C LEU A 51 -10.40 -6.59 -0.46
N ARG A 52 -11.05 -5.79 -1.31
CA ARG A 52 -12.23 -4.99 -0.88
C ARG A 52 -13.43 -5.87 -0.57
N ASP A 53 -13.67 -6.92 -1.37
CA ASP A 53 -14.74 -7.89 -1.14
C ASP A 53 -14.53 -8.69 0.15
N GLU A 54 -13.27 -8.97 0.51
CA GLU A 54 -12.87 -9.55 1.79
C GLU A 54 -13.02 -8.58 2.97
N GLY A 55 -13.24 -7.29 2.72
CA GLY A 55 -13.35 -6.25 3.75
C GLY A 55 -11.99 -5.67 4.19
N ILE A 56 -10.95 -5.80 3.35
CA ILE A 56 -9.63 -5.23 3.57
C ILE A 56 -9.60 -3.82 2.97
N GLU A 57 -9.46 -2.82 3.83
CA GLU A 57 -9.35 -1.42 3.40
C GLU A 57 -7.98 -1.15 2.78
N ILE A 58 -7.98 -0.88 1.46
CA ILE A 58 -6.79 -0.54 0.69
C ILE A 58 -6.84 0.93 0.25
N LEU A 59 -5.68 1.57 0.23
CA LEU A 59 -5.53 2.93 -0.26
C LEU A 59 -4.74 2.94 -1.57
N ASN A 60 -5.43 3.20 -2.67
CA ASN A 60 -4.80 3.36 -3.98
C ASN A 60 -4.20 4.75 -4.09
N LEU A 61 -2.89 4.84 -3.86
CA LEU A 61 -2.15 6.08 -4.00
C LEU A 61 -1.64 6.21 -5.45
N PRO A 62 -1.98 7.29 -6.17
CA PRO A 62 -1.29 7.61 -7.42
C PRO A 62 0.14 8.02 -7.06
N LEU A 63 1.09 7.09 -7.21
CA LEU A 63 2.50 7.43 -7.14
C LEU A 63 2.80 8.33 -8.35
N PRO A 64 3.23 9.58 -8.16
CA PRO A 64 3.82 10.33 -9.27
C PRO A 64 5.01 9.51 -9.76
N LYS A 65 5.12 9.32 -11.08
CA LYS A 65 6.33 8.73 -11.66
C LYS A 65 7.50 9.62 -11.20
N ASP A 66 8.64 9.01 -10.86
CA ASP A 66 9.85 9.75 -10.48
C ASP A 66 10.23 10.88 -11.47
N GLU A 67 9.71 10.85 -12.71
CA GLU A 67 9.86 11.90 -13.73
C GLU A 67 9.19 13.25 -13.39
N ASP A 68 8.23 13.32 -12.47
CA ASP A 68 7.52 14.57 -12.12
C ASP A 68 8.14 15.34 -10.92
N LEU A 69 9.29 14.88 -10.41
CA LEU A 69 9.98 15.44 -9.25
C LEU A 69 11.32 16.13 -9.59
N ASN A 70 11.56 16.44 -10.86
CA ASN A 70 12.77 17.14 -11.32
C ASN A 70 12.52 18.64 -11.56
#